data_AF-A0A940JS51-F1
#
_entry.id   AF-A0A940JS51-F1
#
_cell.length_a   1.000
_cell.length_b   1.000
_cell.length_c   1.000
_cell.angle_alpha   90.00
_cell.angle_beta   90.00
_cell.angle_gamma   90.00
#
_symmetry.space_group_name_H-M   'P 1'
#
loop_
_entity.id
_entity.type
_entity.pdbx_description
1 polymer ?
#
loop_
_entity_poly.entity_id
_entity_poly.type
_entity_poly.pdbx_seq_one_letter_code
_entity_poly.pdbx_strand_id
1 'polypeptide(L)'
;VETGNQFVHNLGILTKCHPDGKPCVPTNLGPFKVAGGKNFDSSGQNAKDILIPSDNNVSTFWITNPDNIYRDNVAAGSEQIGFWFALPEKPTGAHEGKNPNVFPRRTAYREFKGNTAHSNFDGFMSDRGPRADGHFAVGGHIALADPTNANSAQVETVIEDFTSYKNRNGGMWTRGEMDLFKGLKIADNAIGYTHASGNFNRSAYTSKVVDSLFVGESANIGNPRTPTEIAYGRSLPEPDLPDFPIRGYEFYDYLHHLDNVTFVNFQDNATRKTGAVSYLLYTSFGMSTNNTIQRAKFINAKPVYFPPIEHKWSNDDYGNGTYKTSVFKDVDGSVGGVPNSFILINDPNDGIAIDSACEIKPSWNAAVCKGDVGRMTVGGAVVPPGFAGFGPGATGGAGGAPRAGGGAPGAGGPPPPLPITLTRDGKNFPANGETNVRAGTEIKVTTERPSVALSVKELDAGSWVIFELPGFTAATAGAQADSLDALRKAGITSYYKGDGVLWVKLVSTGDTMGTGPTSGPSAGVSLQASR
;
A
#
# COMPACT_ATOMS: atom_id res chain seq x y z
N VAL A 1 2.63 31.97 7.68
CA VAL A 1 2.08 30.73 7.12
C VAL A 1 0.81 31.08 6.39
N GLU A 2 0.77 30.69 5.14
CA GLU A 2 -0.32 30.90 4.20
C GLU A 2 -1.57 30.12 4.65
N THR A 3 -2.60 30.85 5.06
CA THR A 3 -3.93 30.31 5.39
C THR A 3 -4.96 31.27 4.83
N GLY A 4 -6.13 30.78 4.47
CA GLY A 4 -7.21 31.64 3.99
C GLY A 4 -7.12 32.10 2.54
N ASN A 5 -6.10 31.67 1.80
CA ASN A 5 -5.94 32.05 0.41
C ASN A 5 -6.92 31.31 -0.49
N GLN A 6 -7.20 31.89 -1.65
CA GLN A 6 -8.06 31.31 -2.67
C GLN A 6 -7.32 31.28 -4.00
N PHE A 7 -7.15 30.08 -4.53
CA PHE A 7 -6.64 29.80 -5.86
C PHE A 7 -7.80 29.24 -6.67
N VAL A 8 -8.43 30.09 -7.47
CA VAL A 8 -9.64 29.76 -8.24
C VAL A 8 -9.41 30.06 -9.72
N HIS A 9 -9.66 29.09 -10.59
CA HIS A 9 -9.51 29.23 -12.05
C HIS A 9 -8.11 29.66 -12.53
N ASN A 10 -7.05 29.24 -11.84
CA ASN A 10 -5.68 29.51 -12.28
C ASN A 10 -5.20 28.46 -13.28
N LEU A 11 -4.33 28.86 -14.21
CA LEU A 11 -3.66 27.98 -15.16
C LEU A 11 -2.15 28.16 -15.04
N GLY A 12 -1.46 27.07 -14.71
CA GLY A 12 0.00 27.01 -14.78
C GLY A 12 0.45 26.05 -15.87
N ILE A 13 1.43 26.48 -16.66
CA ILE A 13 1.91 25.78 -17.85
C ILE A 13 3.44 25.70 -17.81
N LEU A 14 3.99 24.53 -18.12
CA LEU A 14 5.42 24.33 -18.38
C LEU A 14 6.31 24.75 -17.22
N THR A 15 6.05 24.20 -16.03
CA THR A 15 6.93 24.42 -14.87
C THR A 15 8.23 23.63 -15.04
N LYS A 16 9.36 24.31 -14.99
CA LYS A 16 10.72 23.76 -15.20
C LYS A 16 11.54 23.81 -13.92
N CYS A 17 12.35 22.78 -13.64
CA CYS A 17 13.28 22.82 -12.50
C CYS A 17 14.39 23.84 -12.76
N HIS A 18 14.98 23.78 -13.96
CA HIS A 18 16.12 24.60 -14.35
C HIS A 18 15.78 25.40 -15.61
N PRO A 19 15.76 26.75 -15.55
CA PRO A 19 15.40 27.59 -16.68
C PRO A 19 16.44 27.56 -17.82
N ASP A 20 17.65 27.09 -17.54
CA ASP A 20 18.73 26.90 -18.52
C ASP A 20 18.63 25.57 -19.30
N GLY A 21 17.59 24.78 -19.05
CA GLY A 21 17.32 23.52 -19.75
C GLY A 21 18.11 22.32 -19.22
N LYS A 22 18.82 22.45 -18.09
CA LYS A 22 19.42 21.30 -17.41
C LYS A 22 18.35 20.31 -16.94
N PRO A 23 18.65 19.00 -16.92
CA PRO A 23 17.72 18.01 -16.41
C PRO A 23 17.50 18.17 -14.90
N CYS A 24 16.27 17.95 -14.43
CA CYS A 24 15.99 17.79 -13.01
C CYS A 24 16.69 16.53 -12.45
N VAL A 25 17.03 16.56 -11.17
CA VAL A 25 17.46 15.37 -10.39
C VAL A 25 16.44 15.12 -9.27
N PRO A 26 15.21 14.66 -9.59
CA PRO A 26 14.12 14.62 -8.64
C PRO A 26 14.24 13.43 -7.67
N THR A 27 13.76 13.62 -6.45
CA THR A 27 13.42 12.53 -5.53
C THR A 27 12.00 12.05 -5.81
N ASN A 28 11.85 11.37 -6.93
CA ASN A 28 10.62 10.67 -7.28
C ASN A 28 10.74 9.18 -7.00
N LEU A 29 9.63 8.57 -6.62
CA LEU A 29 9.52 7.12 -6.68
C LEU A 29 8.98 6.76 -8.06
N GLY A 30 9.70 5.89 -8.76
CA GLY A 30 9.31 5.36 -10.05
C GLY A 30 9.85 3.94 -10.24
N PRO A 31 9.64 3.32 -11.41
CA PRO A 31 10.26 2.05 -11.71
C PRO A 31 11.80 2.14 -11.64
N PHE A 32 12.49 1.06 -11.29
CA PHE A 32 13.97 0.99 -11.28
C PHE A 32 14.62 1.33 -12.64
N LYS A 33 13.84 1.24 -13.73
CA LYS A 33 14.26 1.39 -15.13
C LYS A 33 15.41 0.42 -15.48
N VAL A 34 15.76 0.32 -16.77
CA VAL A 34 16.75 -0.66 -17.25
C VAL A 34 18.19 -0.27 -16.90
N ALA A 35 18.44 1.01 -16.55
CA ALA A 35 19.78 1.53 -16.23
C ALA A 35 19.80 2.27 -14.88
N GLY A 36 20.83 2.02 -14.06
CA GLY A 36 21.09 2.76 -12.81
C GLY A 36 20.57 2.09 -11.53
N GLY A 37 19.67 1.12 -11.64
CA GLY A 37 19.31 0.22 -10.54
C GLY A 37 18.79 0.91 -9.28
N LYS A 38 18.07 2.04 -9.43
CA LYS A 38 17.41 2.76 -8.32
C LYS A 38 16.02 3.20 -8.74
N ASN A 39 15.04 3.04 -7.86
CA ASN A 39 13.67 3.57 -7.97
C ASN A 39 13.54 5.03 -7.51
N PHE A 40 14.56 5.62 -6.87
CA PHE A 40 14.59 7.04 -6.51
C PHE A 40 16.02 7.58 -6.39
N ASP A 41 16.16 8.91 -6.50
CA ASP A 41 17.42 9.63 -6.27
C ASP A 41 17.21 10.84 -5.33
N SER A 42 17.95 10.88 -4.23
CA SER A 42 17.92 12.00 -3.26
C SER A 42 19.08 12.98 -3.41
N SER A 43 20.01 12.72 -4.34
CA SER A 43 21.21 13.54 -4.51
C SER A 43 20.88 14.96 -4.97
N GLY A 44 19.80 15.14 -5.74
CA GLY A 44 19.35 16.43 -6.24
C GLY A 44 18.91 17.42 -5.14
N GLN A 45 18.54 16.94 -3.95
CA GLN A 45 18.26 17.80 -2.79
C GLN A 45 19.51 18.49 -2.25
N ASN A 46 20.70 18.00 -2.60
CA ASN A 46 22.00 18.55 -2.19
C ASN A 46 22.78 19.14 -3.37
N ALA A 47 22.12 19.36 -4.51
CA ALA A 47 22.77 19.94 -5.68
C ALA A 47 23.29 21.35 -5.36
N LYS A 48 24.39 21.76 -6.00
CA LYS A 48 25.01 23.07 -5.73
C LYS A 48 24.37 24.21 -6.53
N ASP A 49 23.54 23.86 -7.51
CA ASP A 49 22.89 24.76 -8.47
C ASP A 49 21.39 24.91 -8.20
N ILE A 50 20.94 24.61 -6.98
CA ILE A 50 19.57 24.86 -6.49
C ILE A 50 19.59 25.92 -5.38
N LEU A 51 18.46 26.62 -5.20
CA LEU A 51 18.25 27.57 -4.11
C LEU A 51 17.78 26.86 -2.84
N ILE A 52 16.87 25.89 -2.98
CA ILE A 52 16.34 25.07 -1.90
C ILE A 52 16.21 23.60 -2.33
N PRO A 53 16.25 22.64 -1.38
CA PRO A 53 16.24 21.20 -1.71
C PRO A 53 15.08 20.73 -2.60
N SER A 54 13.94 21.42 -2.60
CA SER A 54 12.76 21.09 -3.42
C SER A 54 12.85 21.51 -4.90
N ASP A 55 13.83 22.31 -5.32
CA ASP A 55 13.88 22.88 -6.68
C ASP A 55 13.98 21.81 -7.78
N ASN A 56 14.58 20.65 -7.48
CA ASN A 56 14.63 19.51 -8.39
C ASN A 56 13.32 18.69 -8.43
N ASN A 57 12.35 18.98 -7.57
CA ASN A 57 11.00 18.42 -7.53
C ASN A 57 9.95 19.51 -7.80
N VAL A 58 10.21 20.36 -8.79
CA VAL A 58 9.39 21.55 -9.09
C VAL A 58 7.91 21.21 -9.21
N SER A 59 7.05 22.12 -8.75
CA SER A 59 5.61 21.96 -8.91
C SER A 59 4.92 23.23 -9.37
N THR A 60 3.83 23.08 -10.13
CA THR A 60 3.04 24.23 -10.57
C THR A 60 2.33 24.89 -9.40
N PHE A 61 1.76 24.08 -8.51
CA PHE A 61 1.21 24.54 -7.23
C PHE A 61 1.97 23.85 -6.10
N TRP A 62 2.82 24.61 -5.40
CA TRP A 62 3.55 24.14 -4.22
C TRP A 62 2.90 24.70 -2.95
N ILE A 63 2.52 23.80 -2.03
CA ILE A 63 1.59 24.11 -0.95
C ILE A 63 2.10 23.51 0.36
N THR A 64 2.40 24.36 1.35
CA THR A 64 2.87 23.93 2.67
C THR A 64 1.81 23.98 3.76
N ASN A 65 0.61 24.45 3.45
CA ASN A 65 -0.51 24.48 4.38
C ASN A 65 -1.84 24.20 3.65
N PRO A 66 -2.60 23.18 4.08
CA PRO A 66 -3.82 22.77 3.38
C PRO A 66 -5.03 23.67 3.69
N ASP A 67 -4.90 24.63 4.61
CA ASP A 67 -5.97 25.56 4.98
C ASP A 67 -6.15 26.72 3.98
N ASN A 68 -6.29 26.36 2.70
CA ASN A 68 -6.47 27.26 1.56
C ASN A 68 -7.45 26.62 0.56
N ILE A 69 -8.12 27.43 -0.27
CA ILE A 69 -9.07 26.95 -1.29
C ILE A 69 -8.35 26.77 -2.62
N TYR A 70 -8.43 25.56 -3.19
CA TYR A 70 -7.97 25.25 -4.55
C TYR A 70 -9.14 24.75 -5.37
N ARG A 71 -9.66 25.62 -6.24
CA ARG A 71 -10.84 25.32 -7.05
C ARG A 71 -10.59 25.52 -8.53
N ASP A 72 -10.91 24.51 -9.33
CA ASP A 72 -10.93 24.59 -10.80
C ASP A 72 -9.62 25.12 -11.41
N ASN A 73 -8.48 24.81 -10.79
CA ASN A 73 -7.16 25.17 -11.30
C ASN A 73 -6.64 24.09 -12.24
N VAL A 74 -5.73 24.48 -13.14
CA VAL A 74 -5.09 23.57 -14.09
C VAL A 74 -3.57 23.62 -13.94
N ALA A 75 -2.94 22.48 -13.72
CA ALA A 75 -1.50 22.27 -13.75
C ALA A 75 -1.09 21.43 -14.96
N ALA A 76 -0.51 22.07 -15.97
CA ALA A 76 -0.20 21.44 -17.25
C ALA A 76 1.31 21.45 -17.54
N GLY A 77 1.92 20.26 -17.61
CA GLY A 77 3.29 20.13 -18.13
C GLY A 77 4.40 20.53 -17.15
N SER A 78 4.18 20.42 -15.85
CA SER A 78 5.27 20.48 -14.86
C SER A 78 6.24 19.33 -15.10
N GLU A 79 7.56 19.59 -15.05
CA GLU A 79 8.54 18.51 -15.21
C GLU A 79 8.43 17.44 -14.13
N GLN A 80 7.96 17.82 -12.94
CA GLN A 80 7.80 16.90 -11.82
C GLN A 80 6.34 16.84 -11.39
N ILE A 81 5.89 17.74 -10.51
CA ILE A 81 4.58 17.57 -9.85
C ILE A 81 3.59 18.64 -10.35
N GLY A 82 2.34 18.27 -10.62
CA GLY A 82 1.28 19.24 -10.89
C GLY A 82 0.92 20.05 -9.63
N PHE A 83 0.28 19.38 -8.67
CA PHE A 83 -0.03 19.92 -7.35
C PHE A 83 0.77 19.19 -6.27
N TRP A 84 1.57 19.90 -5.49
CA TRP A 84 2.34 19.35 -4.38
C TRP A 84 1.90 19.96 -3.04
N PHE A 85 1.09 19.21 -2.30
CA PHE A 85 0.80 19.44 -0.89
C PHE A 85 1.97 18.90 -0.05
N ALA A 86 3.07 19.64 -0.05
CA ALA A 86 4.30 19.34 0.67
C ALA A 86 4.17 19.75 2.15
N LEU A 87 3.35 19.04 2.93
CA LEU A 87 2.95 19.49 4.27
C LEU A 87 4.05 19.20 5.32
N PRO A 88 4.69 20.22 5.92
CA PRO A 88 5.64 20.02 7.01
C PRO A 88 4.93 19.81 8.36
N GLU A 89 5.64 19.29 9.36
CA GLU A 89 5.10 19.18 10.73
C GLU A 89 4.87 20.56 11.37
N LYS A 90 5.76 21.49 11.06
CA LYS A 90 5.78 22.87 11.55
C LYS A 90 6.14 23.81 10.41
N PRO A 91 5.74 25.09 10.49
CA PRO A 91 6.23 26.10 9.54
C PRO A 91 7.75 26.12 9.45
N THR A 92 8.27 26.21 8.23
CA THR A 92 9.71 26.24 7.93
C THR A 92 10.14 27.61 7.39
N GLY A 93 11.44 27.78 7.12
CA GLY A 93 11.99 28.97 6.50
C GLY A 93 11.74 30.23 7.33
N ALA A 94 11.29 31.32 6.69
CA ALA A 94 11.09 32.61 7.36
C ALA A 94 10.04 32.58 8.49
N HIS A 95 9.22 31.53 8.59
CA HIS A 95 8.20 31.34 9.61
C HIS A 95 8.56 30.32 10.69
N GLU A 96 9.75 29.71 10.62
CA GLU A 96 10.22 28.74 11.61
C GLU A 96 10.25 29.37 13.02
N GLY A 97 9.72 28.64 14.01
CA GLY A 97 9.62 29.09 15.41
C GLY A 97 8.62 30.22 15.70
N LYS A 98 8.07 30.90 14.68
CA LYS A 98 7.20 32.09 14.88
C LYS A 98 5.74 31.76 15.13
N ASN A 99 5.27 30.58 14.71
CA ASN A 99 3.87 30.19 14.78
C ASN A 99 3.74 28.79 15.43
N PRO A 100 3.93 28.67 16.76
CA PRO A 100 4.01 27.38 17.44
C PRO A 100 2.72 26.56 17.37
N ASN A 101 1.57 27.21 17.16
CA ASN A 101 0.26 26.57 17.10
C ASN A 101 -0.17 26.15 15.69
N VAL A 102 0.71 26.27 14.68
CA VAL A 102 0.42 25.84 13.31
C VAL A 102 1.04 24.46 13.07
N PHE A 103 0.24 23.52 12.56
CA PHE A 103 0.63 22.13 12.32
C PHE A 103 0.07 21.64 10.96
N PRO A 104 0.72 21.95 9.83
CA PRO A 104 0.14 21.67 8.51
C PRO A 104 -0.24 20.20 8.27
N ARG A 105 0.56 19.24 8.76
CA ARG A 105 0.24 17.80 8.70
C ARG A 105 -1.01 17.39 9.50
N ARG A 106 -1.52 18.25 10.38
CA ARG A 106 -2.72 18.02 11.21
C ARG A 106 -3.89 18.91 10.86
N THR A 107 -3.67 19.89 10.00
CA THR A 107 -4.68 20.86 9.60
C THR A 107 -5.57 20.23 8.52
N ALA A 108 -6.89 20.32 8.69
CA ALA A 108 -7.83 19.87 7.67
C ALA A 108 -7.64 20.64 6.34
N TYR A 109 -7.88 19.96 5.24
CA TYR A 109 -7.94 20.63 3.94
C TYR A 109 -9.15 21.54 3.94
N ARG A 110 -8.95 22.80 3.56
CA ARG A 110 -10.08 23.73 3.44
C ARG A 110 -10.92 23.41 2.21
N GLU A 111 -10.30 23.33 1.04
CA GLU A 111 -10.96 22.84 -0.17
C GLU A 111 -9.94 22.44 -1.25
N PHE A 112 -10.14 21.27 -1.85
CA PHE A 112 -9.52 20.91 -3.13
C PHE A 112 -10.60 20.31 -4.04
N LYS A 113 -11.05 21.08 -5.03
CA LYS A 113 -12.20 20.73 -5.85
C LYS A 113 -12.03 21.09 -7.32
N GLY A 114 -12.37 20.16 -8.21
CA GLY A 114 -12.47 20.42 -9.66
C GLY A 114 -11.14 20.72 -10.36
N ASN A 115 -10.01 20.56 -9.66
CA ASN A 115 -8.70 20.83 -10.24
C ASN A 115 -8.32 19.78 -11.30
N THR A 116 -7.44 20.16 -12.22
CA THR A 116 -6.94 19.29 -13.29
C THR A 116 -5.41 19.30 -13.31
N ALA A 117 -4.78 18.12 -13.36
CA ALA A 117 -3.34 18.00 -13.57
C ALA A 117 -3.03 17.08 -14.75
N HIS A 118 -2.20 17.52 -15.69
CA HIS A 118 -1.82 16.64 -16.79
C HIS A 118 -0.43 16.90 -17.36
N SER A 119 0.10 15.89 -18.05
CA SER A 119 1.39 15.97 -18.73
C SER A 119 2.57 16.22 -17.78
N ASN A 120 2.45 15.83 -16.51
CA ASN A 120 3.50 15.96 -15.50
C ASN A 120 4.28 14.64 -15.33
N PHE A 121 5.24 14.59 -14.41
CA PHE A 121 5.69 13.29 -13.87
C PHE A 121 4.61 12.70 -12.96
N ASP A 122 4.21 13.42 -11.90
CA ASP A 122 3.07 13.09 -11.03
C ASP A 122 2.01 14.21 -11.07
N GLY A 123 0.73 13.84 -11.16
CA GLY A 123 -0.37 14.82 -11.21
C GLY A 123 -0.62 15.52 -9.88
N PHE A 124 -0.70 14.76 -8.80
CA PHE A 124 -0.94 15.23 -7.44
C PHE A 124 -0.05 14.49 -6.43
N MET A 125 0.58 15.24 -5.53
CA MET A 125 1.44 14.75 -4.45
C MET A 125 0.97 15.31 -3.11
N SER A 126 0.61 14.45 -2.17
CA SER A 126 0.47 14.81 -0.74
C SER A 126 1.35 13.89 0.11
N ASP A 127 2.66 14.09 0.02
CA ASP A 127 3.70 13.45 0.81
C ASP A 127 4.95 14.35 0.72
N ARG A 128 6.06 13.94 1.31
CA ARG A 128 7.36 14.60 1.15
C ARG A 128 7.31 16.08 1.58
N GLY A 129 6.78 16.34 2.77
CA GLY A 129 6.85 17.68 3.36
C GLY A 129 8.28 18.08 3.74
N PRO A 130 8.65 19.37 3.64
CA PRO A 130 9.97 19.85 4.01
C PRO A 130 10.18 19.79 5.52
N ARG A 131 11.42 19.50 5.93
CA ARG A 131 11.89 19.67 7.31
C ARG A 131 12.43 21.09 7.50
N ALA A 132 12.87 21.41 8.72
CA ALA A 132 13.47 22.70 9.04
C ALA A 132 14.72 23.02 8.19
N ASP A 133 15.52 22.01 7.82
CA ASP A 133 16.68 22.14 6.93
C ASP A 133 16.31 22.28 5.44
N GLY A 134 15.03 22.26 5.10
CA GLY A 134 14.52 22.36 3.73
C GLY A 134 14.48 21.02 2.99
N HIS A 135 15.21 20.00 3.45
CA HIS A 135 15.14 18.66 2.88
C HIS A 135 13.76 18.06 3.15
N PHE A 136 13.18 17.44 2.13
CA PHE A 136 11.88 16.83 2.28
C PHE A 136 11.99 15.34 2.56
N ALA A 137 11.02 14.86 3.33
CA ALA A 137 10.97 13.46 3.74
C ALA A 137 9.54 12.97 3.83
N VAL A 138 9.41 11.65 3.70
CA VAL A 138 8.17 10.93 3.90
C VAL A 138 7.51 11.33 5.22
N GLY A 139 6.21 11.63 5.20
CA GLY A 139 5.45 11.93 6.40
C GLY A 139 4.00 12.22 6.09
N GLY A 140 3.09 11.45 6.69
CA GLY A 140 1.68 11.48 6.35
C GLY A 140 0.91 12.66 6.94
N HIS A 141 -0.16 13.02 6.25
CA HIS A 141 -1.17 13.98 6.71
C HIS A 141 -2.31 13.25 7.44
N ILE A 142 -2.72 13.77 8.59
CA ILE A 142 -3.85 13.24 9.36
C ILE A 142 -4.57 14.45 9.94
N ALA A 143 -5.67 14.86 9.33
CA ALA A 143 -6.44 15.99 9.82
C ALA A 143 -7.01 15.69 11.22
N LEU A 144 -6.89 16.65 12.13
CA LEU A 144 -7.40 16.57 13.50
C LEU A 144 -8.39 17.70 13.77
N ALA A 145 -9.40 17.43 14.61
CA ALA A 145 -10.42 18.41 15.00
C ALA A 145 -9.81 19.62 15.71
N ASP A 146 -8.78 19.38 16.52
CA ASP A 146 -7.86 20.40 17.02
C ASP A 146 -6.43 20.06 16.58
N PRO A 147 -5.90 20.73 15.53
CA PRO A 147 -4.55 20.48 15.03
C PRO A 147 -3.43 20.68 16.07
N THR A 148 -3.69 21.43 17.14
CA THR A 148 -2.71 21.67 18.22
C THR A 148 -2.64 20.53 19.23
N ASN A 149 -3.70 19.71 19.31
CA ASN A 149 -3.79 18.56 20.18
C ASN A 149 -3.69 17.25 19.38
N ALA A 150 -2.54 16.57 19.49
CA ALA A 150 -2.28 15.29 18.80
C ALA A 150 -3.24 14.16 19.17
N ASN A 151 -3.96 14.27 20.30
CA ASN A 151 -4.94 13.29 20.76
C ASN A 151 -6.37 13.68 20.42
N SER A 152 -6.59 14.80 19.72
CA SER A 152 -7.94 15.17 19.29
C SER A 152 -8.44 14.23 18.21
N ALA A 153 -9.76 14.20 18.02
CA ALA A 153 -10.39 13.30 17.06
C ALA A 153 -9.84 13.54 15.65
N GLN A 154 -9.60 12.46 14.91
CA GLN A 154 -9.30 12.53 13.49
C GLN A 154 -10.52 13.03 12.72
N VAL A 155 -10.29 13.82 11.68
CA VAL A 155 -11.30 14.37 10.79
C VAL A 155 -11.02 13.88 9.38
N GLU A 156 -12.06 13.60 8.61
CA GLU A 156 -11.93 13.19 7.22
C GLU A 156 -11.43 14.36 6.35
N THR A 157 -10.39 14.11 5.56
CA THR A 157 -9.93 15.00 4.49
C THR A 157 -10.69 14.66 3.22
N VAL A 158 -11.21 15.65 2.49
CA VAL A 158 -11.95 15.39 1.24
C VAL A 158 -11.27 16.04 0.04
N ILE A 159 -11.01 15.25 -1.00
CA ILE A 159 -10.56 15.68 -2.32
C ILE A 159 -11.68 15.36 -3.34
N GLU A 160 -12.20 16.39 -4.00
CA GLU A 160 -13.37 16.28 -4.87
C GLU A 160 -13.06 16.59 -6.34
N ASP A 161 -13.64 15.82 -7.24
CA ASP A 161 -13.70 16.10 -8.68
C ASP A 161 -12.35 16.32 -9.37
N PHE A 162 -11.27 15.77 -8.83
CA PHE A 162 -9.93 15.90 -9.40
C PHE A 162 -9.80 15.11 -10.71
N THR A 163 -9.26 15.78 -11.73
CA THR A 163 -8.98 15.18 -13.04
C THR A 163 -7.47 15.08 -13.25
N SER A 164 -6.94 13.87 -13.49
CA SER A 164 -5.50 13.67 -13.67
C SER A 164 -5.20 12.77 -14.86
N TYR A 165 -4.47 13.27 -15.85
CA TYR A 165 -4.18 12.47 -17.03
C TYR A 165 -2.84 12.66 -17.69
N LYS A 166 -2.37 11.62 -18.40
CA LYS A 166 -1.11 11.65 -19.16
C LYS A 166 0.09 12.11 -18.34
N ASN A 167 0.10 11.83 -17.03
CA ASN A 167 1.31 11.97 -16.25
C ASN A 167 2.19 10.75 -16.49
N ARG A 168 3.51 10.93 -16.51
CA ARG A 168 4.47 9.88 -16.85
C ARG A 168 4.48 8.76 -15.80
N ASN A 169 4.28 9.10 -14.53
CA ASN A 169 4.23 8.17 -13.41
C ASN A 169 2.81 8.07 -12.82
N GLY A 170 2.50 8.85 -11.78
CA GLY A 170 1.27 8.77 -11.02
C GLY A 170 0.22 9.81 -11.42
N GLY A 171 -1.04 9.40 -11.52
CA GLY A 171 -2.17 10.32 -11.50
C GLY A 171 -2.27 11.02 -10.14
N MET A 172 -2.10 10.25 -9.07
CA MET A 172 -2.04 10.69 -7.67
C MET A 172 -1.09 9.82 -6.86
N TRP A 173 -0.26 10.45 -6.04
CA TRP A 173 0.43 9.81 -4.92
C TRP A 173 0.20 10.61 -3.64
N THR A 174 -0.22 9.93 -2.59
CA THR A 174 -0.64 10.58 -1.34
C THR A 174 -0.20 9.74 -0.15
N ARG A 175 -0.09 10.37 1.01
CA ARG A 175 0.19 9.71 2.28
C ARG A 175 -0.58 10.35 3.41
N GLY A 176 -1.28 9.52 4.17
CA GLY A 176 -2.11 10.00 5.24
C GLY A 176 -3.09 8.97 5.72
N GLU A 177 -4.11 9.43 6.43
CA GLU A 177 -5.23 8.62 6.89
C GLU A 177 -6.51 9.43 6.85
N MET A 178 -7.65 8.74 6.85
CA MET A 178 -8.97 9.38 6.80
C MET A 178 -9.15 10.24 5.55
N ASP A 179 -8.49 9.88 4.44
CA ASP A 179 -8.57 10.63 3.19
C ASP A 179 -9.66 10.03 2.27
N LEU A 180 -10.69 10.84 1.99
CA LEU A 180 -11.80 10.54 1.09
C LEU A 180 -11.60 11.24 -0.26
N PHE A 181 -11.59 10.46 -1.33
CA PHE A 181 -11.50 10.93 -2.70
C PHE A 181 -12.81 10.63 -3.41
N LYS A 182 -13.43 11.66 -3.98
CA LYS A 182 -14.76 11.56 -4.58
C LYS A 182 -14.77 12.15 -5.98
N GLY A 183 -15.36 11.44 -6.93
CA GLY A 183 -15.54 11.98 -8.30
C GLY A 183 -14.25 12.09 -9.11
N LEU A 184 -13.24 11.27 -8.79
CA LEU A 184 -11.95 11.29 -9.50
C LEU A 184 -12.13 10.91 -10.98
N LYS A 185 -11.34 11.54 -11.85
CA LYS A 185 -11.29 11.25 -13.29
C LYS A 185 -9.83 11.08 -13.69
N ILE A 186 -9.35 9.84 -13.69
CA ILE A 186 -7.92 9.53 -13.80
C ILE A 186 -7.68 8.74 -15.09
N ALA A 187 -6.83 9.23 -16.00
CA ALA A 187 -6.67 8.61 -17.33
C ALA A 187 -5.23 8.59 -17.86
N ASP A 188 -4.84 7.55 -18.59
CA ASP A 188 -3.57 7.52 -19.35
C ASP A 188 -2.29 7.74 -18.51
N ASN A 189 -2.31 7.42 -17.21
CA ASN A 189 -1.13 7.46 -16.33
C ASN A 189 -0.48 6.06 -16.27
N ALA A 190 0.80 5.95 -15.89
CA ALA A 190 1.40 4.63 -15.64
C ALA A 190 0.71 3.97 -14.43
N ILE A 191 0.48 4.78 -13.39
CA ILE A 191 -0.22 4.40 -12.17
C ILE A 191 -1.32 5.43 -11.94
N GLY A 192 -2.58 5.02 -11.86
CA GLY A 192 -3.67 5.98 -11.67
C GLY A 192 -3.68 6.57 -10.26
N TYR A 193 -3.61 5.72 -9.23
CA TYR A 193 -3.72 6.13 -7.83
C TYR A 193 -2.87 5.27 -6.91
N THR A 194 -2.07 5.94 -6.07
CA THR A 194 -1.30 5.36 -4.97
C THR A 194 -1.57 6.16 -3.69
N HIS A 195 -1.85 5.48 -2.59
CA HIS A 195 -1.96 6.08 -1.27
C HIS A 195 -1.11 5.29 -0.30
N ALA A 196 -0.40 5.95 0.60
CA ALA A 196 0.44 5.30 1.61
C ALA A 196 -0.05 5.67 3.01
N SER A 197 0.23 4.83 4.01
CA SER A 197 -0.19 5.10 5.38
C SER A 197 0.73 6.12 6.05
N GLY A 198 0.13 7.01 6.82
CA GLY A 198 0.84 7.97 7.68
C GLY A 198 0.88 7.56 9.15
N ASN A 199 -0.02 6.66 9.57
CA ASN A 199 -0.30 6.36 10.97
C ASN A 199 -0.30 4.85 11.29
N PHE A 200 0.15 4.02 10.34
CA PHE A 200 0.34 2.57 10.50
C PHE A 200 -0.80 1.90 11.26
N ASN A 201 -2.01 1.96 10.69
CA ASN A 201 -3.19 1.23 11.19
C ASN A 201 -3.76 1.72 12.54
N ARG A 202 -3.77 3.04 12.76
CA ARG A 202 -4.36 3.69 13.94
C ARG A 202 -5.54 4.60 13.60
N SER A 203 -6.12 4.39 12.43
CA SER A 203 -7.20 5.21 11.88
C SER A 203 -8.29 4.29 11.33
N ALA A 204 -9.52 4.80 11.25
CA ALA A 204 -10.67 3.99 10.79
C ALA A 204 -10.49 3.47 9.36
N TYR A 205 -9.78 4.21 8.52
CA TYR A 205 -9.26 3.76 7.22
C TYR A 205 -8.09 4.67 6.80
N THR A 206 -7.29 4.17 5.87
CA THR A 206 -6.18 4.90 5.25
C THR A 206 -6.67 5.72 4.07
N SER A 207 -7.38 5.10 3.14
CA SER A 207 -7.90 5.78 1.95
C SER A 207 -9.28 5.25 1.53
N LYS A 208 -10.19 6.14 1.13
CA LYS A 208 -11.47 5.76 0.52
C LYS A 208 -11.66 6.47 -0.82
N VAL A 209 -11.89 5.71 -1.88
CA VAL A 209 -12.15 6.25 -3.23
C VAL A 209 -13.56 5.88 -3.67
N VAL A 210 -14.38 6.88 -3.96
CA VAL A 210 -15.80 6.70 -4.31
C VAL A 210 -16.20 7.42 -5.58
N ASP A 211 -17.22 6.88 -6.25
CA ASP A 211 -17.91 7.52 -7.38
C ASP A 211 -16.94 7.99 -8.48
N SER A 212 -15.93 7.17 -8.80
CA SER A 212 -14.74 7.59 -9.57
C SER A 212 -14.56 6.82 -10.87
N LEU A 213 -13.83 7.41 -11.81
CA LEU A 213 -13.53 6.87 -13.13
C LEU A 213 -12.01 6.77 -13.34
N PHE A 214 -11.55 5.56 -13.70
CA PHE A 214 -10.18 5.27 -14.09
C PHE A 214 -10.15 4.75 -15.53
N VAL A 215 -9.28 5.31 -16.37
CA VAL A 215 -9.15 4.93 -17.78
C VAL A 215 -7.69 4.56 -18.06
N GLY A 216 -7.45 3.32 -18.46
CA GLY A 216 -6.09 2.86 -18.80
C GLY A 216 -5.59 3.56 -20.06
N GLU A 217 -6.31 3.36 -21.15
CA GLU A 217 -6.02 3.96 -22.45
C GLU A 217 -7.25 4.64 -23.04
N SER A 218 -7.26 5.98 -23.04
CA SER A 218 -8.30 6.79 -23.66
C SER A 218 -8.12 6.89 -25.18
N ALA A 219 -9.07 7.51 -25.88
CA ALA A 219 -8.93 7.82 -27.32
C ALA A 219 -7.88 8.92 -27.60
N ASN A 220 -7.44 9.65 -26.57
CA ASN A 220 -6.41 10.67 -26.71
C ASN A 220 -5.03 10.01 -26.84
N ILE A 221 -4.54 9.85 -28.07
CA ILE A 221 -3.23 9.24 -28.33
C ILE A 221 -2.04 10.11 -27.89
N GLY A 222 -2.26 11.38 -27.56
CA GLY A 222 -1.19 12.32 -27.24
C GLY A 222 -0.32 12.67 -28.46
N ASN A 223 0.93 13.03 -28.20
CA ASN A 223 1.90 13.40 -29.22
C ASN A 223 3.09 12.44 -29.13
N PRO A 224 3.05 11.25 -29.75
CA PRO A 224 4.18 10.32 -29.73
C PRO A 224 5.42 10.98 -30.34
N ARG A 225 6.55 10.96 -29.63
CA ARG A 225 7.80 11.62 -30.07
C ARG A 225 8.98 10.66 -30.11
N THR A 226 9.02 9.66 -29.25
CA THR A 226 10.11 8.67 -29.26
C THR A 226 9.85 7.58 -30.29
N PRO A 227 10.89 6.88 -30.81
CA PRO A 227 10.68 5.73 -31.68
C PRO A 227 9.76 4.67 -31.06
N THR A 228 9.86 4.45 -29.74
CA THR A 228 9.00 3.55 -28.98
C THR A 228 7.54 3.98 -29.01
N GLU A 229 7.25 5.26 -28.74
CA GLU A 229 5.88 5.79 -28.78
C GLU A 229 5.30 5.79 -30.20
N ILE A 230 6.10 6.10 -31.22
CA ILE A 230 5.68 6.06 -32.63
C ILE A 230 5.35 4.63 -33.05
N ALA A 231 6.19 3.65 -32.69
CA ALA A 231 5.93 2.24 -32.96
C ALA A 231 4.70 1.72 -32.21
N TYR A 232 4.45 2.23 -30.99
CA TYR A 232 3.27 1.90 -30.19
C TYR A 232 1.99 2.59 -30.70
N GLY A 233 2.13 3.69 -31.43
CA GLY A 233 1.01 4.47 -31.99
C GLY A 233 0.42 5.54 -31.06
N ARG A 234 1.01 5.76 -29.87
CA ARG A 234 0.58 6.79 -28.91
C ARG A 234 1.69 7.13 -27.90
N SER A 235 1.54 8.26 -27.21
CA SER A 235 2.39 8.59 -26.06
C SER A 235 2.26 7.52 -24.96
N LEU A 236 3.38 7.13 -24.39
CA LEU A 236 3.47 6.13 -23.32
C LEU A 236 3.77 6.81 -21.99
N PRO A 237 3.14 6.45 -20.87
CA PRO A 237 3.49 7.08 -19.60
C PRO A 237 4.96 6.80 -19.22
N GLU A 238 5.49 5.60 -19.51
CA GLU A 238 6.91 5.25 -19.38
C GLU A 238 7.54 4.89 -20.74
N PRO A 239 8.07 5.86 -21.51
CA PRO A 239 8.61 5.59 -22.86
C PRO A 239 9.83 4.66 -22.90
N ASP A 240 10.63 4.67 -21.83
CA ASP A 240 11.83 3.82 -21.70
C ASP A 240 11.49 2.40 -21.21
N LEU A 241 10.23 2.19 -20.80
CA LEU A 241 9.73 0.92 -20.27
C LEU A 241 8.32 0.67 -20.83
N PRO A 242 8.19 0.49 -22.16
CA PRO A 242 6.89 0.41 -22.84
C PRO A 242 6.03 -0.77 -22.37
N ASP A 243 6.67 -1.78 -21.80
CA ASP A 243 6.03 -2.96 -21.24
C ASP A 243 5.61 -2.81 -19.77
N PHE A 244 5.78 -1.63 -19.16
CA PHE A 244 5.38 -1.38 -17.77
C PHE A 244 3.90 -1.70 -17.56
N PRO A 245 3.55 -2.56 -16.56
CA PRO A 245 2.17 -2.93 -16.29
C PRO A 245 1.38 -1.76 -15.71
N ILE A 246 0.65 -1.06 -16.58
CA ILE A 246 -0.19 0.06 -16.14
C ILE A 246 -1.38 -0.45 -15.31
N ARG A 247 -1.74 0.34 -14.29
CA ARG A 247 -2.95 0.09 -13.47
C ARG A 247 -3.70 1.35 -13.08
N GLY A 248 -5.00 1.20 -12.89
CA GLY A 248 -5.89 2.31 -12.50
C GLY A 248 -5.78 2.59 -11.01
N TYR A 249 -5.90 1.55 -10.20
CA TYR A 249 -5.76 1.64 -8.76
C TYR A 249 -4.71 0.65 -8.28
N GLU A 250 -3.82 1.09 -7.40
CA GLU A 250 -3.00 0.18 -6.62
C GLU A 250 -3.25 0.36 -5.12
N PHE A 251 -3.46 -0.77 -4.45
CA PHE A 251 -3.39 -0.81 -3.01
C PHE A 251 -1.93 -0.69 -2.55
N TYR A 252 -1.71 0.07 -1.49
CA TYR A 252 -0.39 0.26 -0.89
C TYR A 252 -0.58 0.75 0.55
N ASP A 253 0.01 0.08 1.53
CA ASP A 253 -0.15 0.40 2.96
C ASP A 253 -1.57 0.32 3.55
N TYR A 254 -1.81 -0.73 4.33
CA TYR A 254 -2.97 -0.88 5.23
C TYR A 254 -4.35 -0.82 4.56
N LEU A 255 -5.29 0.04 5.02
CA LEU A 255 -6.75 -0.15 4.84
C LEU A 255 -7.37 0.81 3.83
N HIS A 256 -7.87 0.25 2.74
CA HIS A 256 -8.43 0.96 1.60
C HIS A 256 -9.84 0.47 1.29
N HIS A 257 -10.67 1.42 0.85
CA HIS A 257 -12.02 1.13 0.37
C HIS A 257 -12.24 1.75 -1.01
N LEU A 258 -12.66 0.93 -1.97
CA LEU A 258 -13.14 1.39 -3.27
C LEU A 258 -14.62 1.09 -3.38
N ASP A 259 -15.40 2.10 -3.76
CA ASP A 259 -16.84 1.97 -3.84
C ASP A 259 -17.41 2.74 -5.03
N ASN A 260 -18.17 2.07 -5.89
CA ASN A 260 -18.76 2.67 -7.10
C ASN A 260 -17.67 3.27 -8.02
N VAL A 261 -16.70 2.45 -8.41
CA VAL A 261 -15.58 2.85 -9.26
C VAL A 261 -15.70 2.17 -10.63
N THR A 262 -15.59 2.96 -11.70
CA THR A 262 -15.58 2.43 -13.08
C THR A 262 -14.17 2.43 -13.64
N PHE A 263 -13.74 1.28 -14.17
CA PHE A 263 -12.47 1.09 -14.86
C PHE A 263 -12.72 0.84 -16.35
N VAL A 264 -12.01 1.57 -17.21
CA VAL A 264 -12.19 1.54 -18.67
C VAL A 264 -10.87 1.31 -19.37
N ASN A 265 -10.85 0.44 -20.38
CA ASN A 265 -9.72 0.25 -21.30
C ASN A 265 -8.39 -0.16 -20.63
N PHE A 266 -8.44 -1.06 -19.65
CA PHE A 266 -7.27 -1.79 -19.14
C PHE A 266 -7.18 -3.15 -19.85
N GLN A 267 -6.74 -3.17 -21.11
CA GLN A 267 -6.59 -4.41 -21.89
C GLN A 267 -5.12 -4.78 -22.03
N ASP A 268 -4.86 -6.09 -22.07
CA ASP A 268 -3.58 -6.60 -22.52
C ASP A 268 -3.42 -6.31 -24.02
N ASN A 269 -2.18 -6.12 -24.47
CA ASN A 269 -1.84 -6.03 -25.88
C ASN A 269 -0.48 -6.68 -26.15
N ALA A 270 0.00 -6.57 -27.39
CA ALA A 270 1.26 -7.19 -27.81
C ALA A 270 2.50 -6.65 -27.07
N THR A 271 2.42 -5.45 -26.48
CA THR A 271 3.55 -4.81 -25.80
C THR A 271 3.50 -4.99 -24.29
N ARG A 272 2.31 -4.91 -23.68
CA ARG A 272 2.16 -4.97 -22.22
C ARG A 272 0.91 -5.68 -21.76
N LYS A 273 1.00 -6.23 -20.56
CA LYS A 273 -0.16 -6.65 -19.78
C LYS A 273 -0.58 -5.52 -18.84
N THR A 274 -1.87 -5.42 -18.53
CA THR A 274 -2.42 -4.33 -17.70
C THR A 274 -3.40 -4.89 -16.68
N GLY A 275 -3.80 -4.11 -15.68
CA GLY A 275 -4.90 -4.50 -14.79
C GLY A 275 -5.58 -3.26 -14.24
N ALA A 276 -6.90 -3.26 -14.13
CA ALA A 276 -7.61 -2.14 -13.53
C ALA A 276 -7.19 -1.93 -12.07
N VAL A 277 -7.03 -3.02 -11.32
CA VAL A 277 -6.59 -3.05 -9.91
C VAL A 277 -5.33 -3.89 -9.77
N SER A 278 -4.38 -3.40 -8.96
CA SER A 278 -3.19 -4.13 -8.55
C SER A 278 -2.71 -3.67 -7.17
N TYR A 279 -1.45 -3.94 -6.86
CA TYR A 279 -0.72 -3.43 -5.70
C TYR A 279 0.49 -2.60 -6.17
N LEU A 280 1.03 -1.74 -5.30
CA LEU A 280 2.33 -1.13 -5.57
C LEU A 280 3.33 -2.27 -5.83
N LEU A 281 3.97 -2.23 -7.00
CA LEU A 281 4.74 -3.38 -7.46
C LEU A 281 5.90 -3.68 -6.51
N TYR A 282 5.79 -4.90 -5.95
CA TYR A 282 6.76 -5.57 -5.10
C TYR A 282 6.92 -4.97 -3.71
N THR A 283 5.88 -4.26 -3.26
CA THR A 283 5.83 -3.65 -1.94
C THR A 283 6.22 -4.60 -0.80
N SER A 284 7.01 -4.04 0.12
CA SER A 284 7.47 -4.62 1.37
C SER A 284 6.68 -4.14 2.59
N PHE A 285 5.80 -3.15 2.38
CA PHE A 285 5.06 -2.51 3.46
C PHE A 285 3.79 -3.29 3.80
N GLY A 286 3.22 -3.03 4.97
CA GLY A 286 2.08 -3.80 5.50
C GLY A 286 0.81 -3.58 4.68
N MET A 287 0.02 -4.64 4.47
CA MET A 287 -1.25 -4.56 3.73
C MET A 287 -2.35 -5.30 4.47
N SER A 288 -3.55 -4.72 4.48
CA SER A 288 -4.71 -5.36 5.08
C SER A 288 -5.38 -6.33 4.12
N THR A 289 -5.75 -7.50 4.63
CA THR A 289 -6.69 -8.41 3.97
C THR A 289 -8.10 -7.81 3.90
N ASN A 290 -8.40 -6.85 4.78
CA ASN A 290 -9.67 -6.12 4.84
C ASN A 290 -9.79 -4.96 3.84
N ASN A 291 -8.83 -4.81 2.92
CA ASN A 291 -9.03 -3.94 1.76
C ASN A 291 -10.26 -4.37 0.98
N THR A 292 -11.15 -3.44 0.63
CA THR A 292 -12.42 -3.79 -0.01
C THR A 292 -12.62 -3.10 -1.34
N ILE A 293 -13.27 -3.82 -2.26
CA ILE A 293 -13.88 -3.25 -3.46
C ILE A 293 -15.35 -3.68 -3.51
N GLN A 294 -16.22 -2.72 -3.84
CA GLN A 294 -17.63 -2.99 -4.12
C GLN A 294 -18.18 -2.05 -5.19
N ARG A 295 -19.27 -2.45 -5.86
CA ARG A 295 -19.95 -1.72 -6.93
C ARG A 295 -18.99 -1.30 -8.06
N ALA A 296 -17.95 -2.08 -8.30
CA ALA A 296 -17.01 -1.81 -9.38
C ALA A 296 -17.63 -2.12 -10.75
N LYS A 297 -17.20 -1.39 -11.78
CA LYS A 297 -17.59 -1.65 -13.17
C LYS A 297 -16.35 -1.73 -14.05
N PHE A 298 -16.28 -2.74 -14.90
CA PHE A 298 -15.17 -2.95 -15.83
C PHE A 298 -15.69 -2.89 -17.27
N ILE A 299 -15.20 -1.92 -18.06
CA ILE A 299 -15.59 -1.72 -19.46
C ILE A 299 -14.33 -1.88 -20.31
N ASN A 300 -14.25 -2.97 -21.09
CA ASN A 300 -13.01 -3.33 -21.81
C ASN A 300 -11.80 -3.30 -20.85
N ALA A 301 -11.94 -3.87 -19.66
CA ALA A 301 -10.91 -3.82 -18.63
C ALA A 301 -10.73 -5.21 -18.03
N LYS A 302 -9.47 -5.65 -17.94
CA LYS A 302 -9.08 -6.81 -17.13
C LYS A 302 -9.12 -6.36 -15.67
N PRO A 303 -10.00 -6.93 -14.82
CA PRO A 303 -10.25 -6.39 -13.49
C PRO A 303 -9.01 -6.32 -12.61
N VAL A 304 -8.21 -7.38 -12.63
CA VAL A 304 -7.04 -7.53 -11.76
C VAL A 304 -5.86 -8.02 -12.56
N TYR A 305 -4.67 -7.54 -12.23
CA TYR A 305 -3.43 -8.15 -12.68
C TYR A 305 -2.32 -7.95 -11.65
N PHE A 306 -1.81 -9.06 -11.14
CA PHE A 306 -0.60 -9.09 -10.30
C PHE A 306 0.58 -9.56 -11.15
N PRO A 307 1.36 -8.64 -11.78
CA PRO A 307 2.46 -9.06 -12.64
C PRO A 307 3.48 -9.94 -11.91
N PRO A 308 4.17 -10.85 -12.64
CA PRO A 308 5.31 -11.55 -12.09
C PRO A 308 6.39 -10.54 -11.70
N ILE A 309 7.24 -10.92 -10.75
CA ILE A 309 8.30 -10.05 -10.26
C ILE A 309 9.40 -9.91 -11.32
N GLU A 310 9.45 -8.74 -11.95
CA GLU A 310 10.53 -8.30 -12.82
C GLU A 310 11.15 -7.02 -12.27
N HIS A 311 12.45 -7.07 -11.94
CA HIS A 311 13.19 -5.98 -11.30
C HIS A 311 13.02 -4.63 -12.01
N LYS A 312 12.95 -4.62 -13.34
CA LYS A 312 12.78 -3.39 -14.15
C LYS A 312 11.50 -2.61 -13.83
N TRP A 313 10.42 -3.29 -13.40
CA TRP A 313 9.13 -2.68 -13.04
C TRP A 313 9.04 -2.32 -11.55
N SER A 314 10.07 -2.65 -10.75
CA SER A 314 10.01 -2.50 -9.30
C SER A 314 9.77 -1.05 -8.91
N ASN A 315 8.77 -0.81 -8.06
CA ASN A 315 8.61 0.46 -7.36
C ASN A 315 9.18 0.37 -5.93
N ASP A 316 9.33 -0.84 -5.39
CA ASP A 316 9.86 -1.15 -4.07
C ASP A 316 10.62 -2.49 -4.14
N ASP A 317 11.90 -2.54 -3.77
CA ASP A 317 12.69 -3.77 -3.74
C ASP A 317 13.18 -4.17 -2.33
N TYR A 318 12.63 -3.55 -1.28
CA TYR A 318 13.08 -3.73 0.11
C TYR A 318 12.60 -5.03 0.79
N GLY A 319 11.86 -5.87 0.06
CA GLY A 319 11.37 -7.18 0.52
C GLY A 319 9.98 -7.49 0.00
N ASN A 320 9.86 -8.20 -1.12
CA ASN A 320 8.60 -8.45 -1.83
C ASN A 320 7.60 -9.42 -1.15
N GLY A 321 7.74 -9.67 0.16
CA GLY A 321 6.90 -10.62 0.90
C GLY A 321 5.43 -10.22 0.93
N THR A 322 5.13 -8.93 1.11
CA THR A 322 3.74 -8.47 1.13
C THR A 322 3.11 -8.53 -0.26
N TYR A 323 3.82 -8.13 -1.31
CA TYR A 323 3.33 -8.28 -2.68
C TYR A 323 3.00 -9.74 -3.04
N LYS A 324 3.84 -10.69 -2.62
CA LYS A 324 3.64 -12.13 -2.82
C LYS A 324 2.47 -12.72 -2.02
N THR A 325 1.85 -11.93 -1.16
CA THR A 325 0.66 -12.28 -0.37
C THR A 325 -0.44 -11.23 -0.55
N SER A 326 -0.49 -10.62 -1.73
CA SER A 326 -1.48 -9.62 -2.10
C SER A 326 -2.89 -10.20 -2.06
N VAL A 327 -3.79 -9.50 -1.39
CA VAL A 327 -5.19 -9.94 -1.24
C VAL A 327 -6.11 -8.75 -1.00
N PHE A 328 -7.33 -8.80 -1.52
CA PHE A 328 -8.39 -7.88 -1.12
C PHE A 328 -9.76 -8.57 -1.22
N LYS A 329 -10.76 -8.00 -0.54
CA LYS A 329 -12.14 -8.50 -0.49
C LYS A 329 -13.00 -7.87 -1.59
N ASP A 330 -13.58 -8.72 -2.42
CA ASP A 330 -14.69 -8.37 -3.31
C ASP A 330 -16.00 -8.58 -2.56
N VAL A 331 -16.58 -7.47 -2.10
CA VAL A 331 -17.72 -7.50 -1.15
C VAL A 331 -18.97 -8.02 -1.83
N ASP A 332 -19.26 -7.54 -3.03
CA ASP A 332 -20.53 -7.78 -3.74
C ASP A 332 -20.37 -8.65 -5.00
N GLY A 333 -19.15 -9.09 -5.31
CA GLY A 333 -18.87 -9.92 -6.49
C GLY A 333 -18.64 -9.10 -7.76
N SER A 334 -18.54 -7.77 -7.65
CA SER A 334 -18.36 -6.88 -8.81
C SER A 334 -17.01 -7.06 -9.50
N VAL A 335 -16.03 -7.72 -8.87
CA VAL A 335 -14.70 -7.99 -9.43
C VAL A 335 -14.57 -9.44 -9.92
N GLY A 336 -14.70 -10.40 -9.01
CA GLY A 336 -14.50 -11.83 -9.24
C GLY A 336 -15.75 -12.58 -9.71
N GLY A 337 -16.92 -11.93 -9.72
CA GLY A 337 -18.21 -12.56 -10.03
C GLY A 337 -18.82 -13.35 -8.86
N VAL A 338 -18.17 -13.32 -7.70
CA VAL A 338 -18.56 -14.10 -6.51
C VAL A 338 -18.67 -13.15 -5.31
N PRO A 339 -19.88 -12.92 -4.77
CA PRO A 339 -20.06 -12.07 -3.59
C PRO A 339 -19.33 -12.61 -2.37
N ASN A 340 -18.88 -11.70 -1.50
CA ASN A 340 -18.14 -12.00 -0.28
C ASN A 340 -16.98 -12.99 -0.52
N SER A 341 -16.15 -12.67 -1.52
CA SER A 341 -14.97 -13.45 -1.85
C SER A 341 -13.71 -12.60 -1.73
N PHE A 342 -12.56 -13.25 -1.74
CA PHE A 342 -11.26 -12.61 -1.73
C PHE A 342 -10.54 -12.89 -3.04
N ILE A 343 -9.83 -11.89 -3.54
CA ILE A 343 -8.95 -11.99 -4.70
C ILE A 343 -7.51 -12.07 -4.18
N LEU A 344 -6.90 -13.25 -4.25
CA LEU A 344 -5.54 -13.51 -3.78
C LEU A 344 -4.57 -13.57 -4.95
N ILE A 345 -3.31 -13.18 -4.75
CA ILE A 345 -2.26 -13.44 -5.74
C ILE A 345 -2.01 -14.95 -5.86
N ASN A 346 -1.87 -15.44 -7.10
CA ASN A 346 -1.53 -16.83 -7.35
C ASN A 346 -0.01 -17.03 -7.28
N ASP A 347 0.56 -16.85 -6.10
CA ASP A 347 2.00 -16.99 -5.82
C ASP A 347 2.26 -18.19 -4.89
N PRO A 348 3.39 -18.92 -5.03
CA PRO A 348 3.74 -20.01 -4.11
C PRO A 348 3.77 -19.61 -2.62
N ASN A 349 4.09 -18.36 -2.29
CA ASN A 349 4.11 -17.86 -0.91
C ASN A 349 2.70 -17.65 -0.33
N ASP A 350 1.68 -17.52 -1.18
CA ASP A 350 0.27 -17.42 -0.79
C ASP A 350 -0.50 -18.75 -0.97
N GLY A 351 0.18 -19.77 -1.50
CA GLY A 351 -0.43 -21.04 -1.88
C GLY A 351 -1.10 -21.79 -0.73
N ILE A 352 -0.73 -21.51 0.53
CA ILE A 352 -1.39 -22.11 1.69
C ILE A 352 -2.82 -21.59 1.89
N ALA A 353 -3.14 -20.40 1.37
CA ALA A 353 -4.48 -19.83 1.36
C ALA A 353 -5.29 -20.22 0.11
N ILE A 354 -4.69 -20.89 -0.88
CA ILE A 354 -5.35 -21.26 -2.15
C ILE A 354 -5.53 -22.78 -2.22
N ASP A 355 -6.77 -23.23 -2.26
CA ASP A 355 -7.11 -24.66 -2.39
C ASP A 355 -8.11 -24.94 -3.52
N SER A 356 -8.64 -26.15 -3.58
CA SER A 356 -9.58 -26.59 -4.62
C SER A 356 -10.92 -25.85 -4.63
N ALA A 357 -11.26 -25.10 -3.57
CA ALA A 357 -12.45 -24.26 -3.53
C ALA A 357 -12.24 -22.88 -4.17
N CYS A 358 -10.99 -22.51 -4.49
CA CYS A 358 -10.68 -21.27 -5.19
C CYS A 358 -10.74 -21.45 -6.72
N GLU A 359 -11.22 -20.42 -7.42
CA GLU A 359 -11.14 -20.34 -8.87
C GLU A 359 -9.86 -19.61 -9.29
N ILE A 360 -8.93 -20.31 -9.94
CA ILE A 360 -7.73 -19.68 -10.49
C ILE A 360 -8.11 -18.85 -11.72
N LYS A 361 -7.62 -17.61 -11.78
CA LYS A 361 -7.73 -16.69 -12.92
C LYS A 361 -6.33 -16.46 -13.52
N PRO A 362 -5.85 -17.32 -14.44
CA PRO A 362 -4.47 -17.27 -14.91
C PRO A 362 -4.07 -15.93 -15.56
N SER A 363 -4.98 -15.30 -16.30
CA SER A 363 -4.71 -13.99 -16.94
C SER A 363 -4.54 -12.84 -15.94
N TRP A 364 -5.04 -13.00 -14.71
CA TRP A 364 -4.92 -12.04 -13.62
C TRP A 364 -3.71 -12.33 -12.73
N ASN A 365 -3.12 -13.54 -12.85
CA ASN A 365 -2.22 -14.10 -11.86
C ASN A 365 -2.82 -14.09 -10.44
N ALA A 366 -4.10 -14.45 -10.35
CA ALA A 366 -4.88 -14.37 -9.12
C ALA A 366 -5.77 -15.59 -8.93
N ALA A 367 -6.33 -15.74 -7.73
CA ALA A 367 -7.35 -16.72 -7.36
C ALA A 367 -8.53 -16.02 -6.69
N VAL A 368 -9.75 -16.43 -7.03
CA VAL A 368 -10.99 -15.99 -6.38
C VAL A 368 -11.39 -17.05 -5.36
N CYS A 369 -11.35 -16.71 -4.07
CA CYS A 369 -11.58 -17.65 -2.98
C CYS A 369 -12.77 -17.20 -2.13
N LYS A 370 -13.73 -18.11 -1.91
CA LYS A 370 -14.80 -17.90 -0.92
C LYS A 370 -14.30 -18.17 0.49
N GLY A 371 -15.03 -17.62 1.45
CA GLY A 371 -14.73 -17.76 2.87
C GLY A 371 -13.80 -16.66 3.35
N ASP A 372 -13.67 -16.58 4.66
CA ASP A 372 -12.89 -15.56 5.33
C ASP A 372 -11.38 -15.80 5.16
N VAL A 373 -10.65 -14.72 4.89
CA VAL A 373 -9.20 -14.71 4.66
C VAL A 373 -8.57 -13.65 5.55
N GLY A 374 -7.61 -14.08 6.35
CA GLY A 374 -6.83 -13.20 7.23
C GLY A 374 -5.34 -13.46 7.07
N ARG A 375 -4.55 -12.95 8.01
CA ARG A 375 -3.09 -13.18 8.04
C ARG A 375 -2.72 -14.23 9.08
N MET A 376 -1.67 -14.98 8.79
CA MET A 376 -1.08 -15.97 9.69
C MET A 376 0.44 -15.81 9.76
N THR A 377 0.98 -15.95 10.96
CA THR A 377 2.43 -16.08 11.20
C THR A 377 2.69 -17.31 12.07
N VAL A 378 3.66 -18.14 11.66
CA VAL A 378 4.12 -19.31 12.42
C VAL A 378 5.63 -19.20 12.65
N GLY A 379 6.05 -19.23 13.92
CA GLY A 379 7.45 -19.17 14.32
C GLY A 379 8.11 -17.78 14.28
N GLY A 380 7.32 -16.71 14.11
CA GLY A 380 7.75 -15.33 14.37
C GLY A 380 7.89 -15.04 15.87
N ALA A 381 8.36 -13.85 16.25
CA ALA A 381 8.28 -13.41 17.64
C ALA A 381 6.81 -13.25 18.04
N VAL A 382 6.43 -13.65 19.27
CA VAL A 382 5.10 -13.32 19.82
C VAL A 382 5.05 -11.80 19.95
N VAL A 383 4.16 -11.16 19.20
CA VAL A 383 3.98 -9.70 19.25
C VAL A 383 2.97 -9.38 20.36
N PRO A 384 3.35 -8.62 21.40
CA PRO A 384 2.40 -8.22 22.44
C PRO A 384 1.24 -7.38 21.86
N PRO A 385 0.04 -7.41 22.48
CA PRO A 385 -1.05 -6.51 22.13
C PRO A 385 -0.56 -5.05 22.17
N GLY A 386 -0.70 -4.33 21.05
CA GLY A 386 -0.27 -2.93 20.92
C GLY A 386 1.05 -2.68 20.17
N PHE A 387 1.75 -3.73 19.72
CA PHE A 387 2.96 -3.63 18.88
C PHE A 387 2.78 -4.22 17.47
N ALA A 388 1.60 -4.13 16.87
CA ALA A 388 1.42 -4.46 15.47
C ALA A 388 2.01 -3.34 14.60
N GLY A 389 3.28 -3.45 14.24
CA GLY A 389 3.91 -2.34 13.53
C GLY A 389 5.26 -2.60 12.89
N PHE A 390 5.75 -3.84 12.79
CA PHE A 390 6.90 -4.13 11.93
C PHE A 390 6.75 -5.55 11.39
N GLY A 391 6.49 -5.68 10.09
CA GLY A 391 6.77 -6.95 9.41
C GLY A 391 8.27 -7.28 9.59
N PRO A 392 8.66 -8.55 9.66
CA PRO A 392 10.07 -8.95 9.69
C PRO A 392 10.72 -8.57 8.35
N GLY A 393 11.15 -7.31 8.23
CA GLY A 393 11.64 -6.69 7.00
C GLY A 393 11.60 -5.16 7.03
N ALA A 394 10.69 -4.56 7.82
CA ALA A 394 10.68 -3.13 8.02
C ALA A 394 11.67 -2.77 9.15
N THR A 395 12.95 -2.61 8.84
CA THR A 395 13.82 -1.81 9.71
C THR A 395 13.26 -0.40 9.73
N GLY A 396 12.55 -0.04 10.80
CA GLY A 396 12.09 1.31 11.08
C GLY A 396 13.27 2.28 11.07
N GLY A 397 13.45 2.97 9.96
CA GLY A 397 14.30 4.13 9.85
C GLY A 397 13.43 5.37 9.84
N ALA A 398 13.12 5.92 11.01
CA ALA A 398 12.77 7.33 11.10
C ALA A 398 13.94 8.13 10.50
N GLY A 399 13.69 8.76 9.35
CA GLY A 399 14.53 9.80 8.78
C GLY A 399 16.02 9.50 8.63
N GLY A 400 16.40 8.81 7.56
CA GLY A 400 17.76 8.82 7.05
C GLY A 400 17.80 8.35 5.61
N ALA A 401 18.22 9.22 4.68
CA ALA A 401 18.58 8.78 3.34
C ALA A 401 19.64 7.66 3.46
N PRO A 402 19.58 6.59 2.64
CA PRO A 402 20.56 5.52 2.72
C PRO A 402 21.92 6.10 2.32
N ARG A 403 22.81 6.22 3.31
CA ARG A 403 24.20 6.60 3.09
C ARG A 403 24.86 5.44 2.34
N ALA A 404 25.22 5.66 1.08
CA ALA A 404 26.10 4.76 0.35
C ALA A 404 27.45 4.69 1.09
N GLY A 405 27.70 3.58 1.77
CA GLY A 405 28.95 3.32 2.47
C GLY A 405 29.28 1.84 2.35
N GLY A 406 30.29 1.51 1.56
CA GLY A 406 30.83 0.16 1.45
C GLY A 406 31.34 -0.33 2.81
N GLY A 407 30.76 -1.43 3.30
CA GLY A 407 31.20 -2.14 4.49
C GLY A 407 31.87 -3.46 4.11
N ALA A 408 33.09 -3.65 4.59
CA ALA A 408 33.91 -4.85 4.43
C ALA A 408 33.22 -6.14 4.94
N PRO A 409 33.59 -7.33 4.42
CA PRO A 409 32.97 -8.60 4.78
C PRO A 409 33.50 -9.12 6.12
N GLY A 410 32.61 -9.38 7.08
CA GLY A 410 32.98 -10.16 8.27
C GLY A 410 32.20 -9.85 9.54
N ALA A 411 31.04 -10.48 9.72
CA ALA A 411 30.56 -10.98 11.00
C ALA A 411 29.42 -11.96 10.72
N GLY A 412 29.63 -13.26 10.99
CA GLY A 412 28.62 -14.29 10.83
C GLY A 412 27.41 -13.97 11.71
N GLY A 413 26.25 -13.76 11.08
CA GLY A 413 24.98 -13.63 11.79
C GLY A 413 24.67 -14.89 12.61
N PRO A 414 23.77 -14.80 13.59
CA PRO A 414 23.30 -15.98 14.32
C PRO A 414 22.83 -17.06 13.32
N PRO A 415 23.04 -18.35 13.63
CA PRO A 415 22.61 -19.43 12.76
C PRO A 415 21.12 -19.24 12.43
N PRO A 416 20.71 -19.45 11.16
CA PRO A 416 19.33 -19.27 10.77
C PRO A 416 18.43 -20.12 11.66
N PRO A 417 17.31 -19.57 12.15
CA PRO A 417 16.43 -20.30 13.03
C PRO A 417 15.93 -21.57 12.32
N LEU A 418 15.79 -22.67 13.07
CA LEU A 418 15.41 -23.98 12.51
C LEU A 418 14.17 -23.86 11.61
N PRO A 419 14.11 -24.56 10.46
CA PRO A 419 13.02 -24.41 9.53
C PRO A 419 11.68 -24.86 10.11
N ILE A 420 10.59 -24.29 9.60
CA ILE A 420 9.22 -24.70 9.88
C ILE A 420 8.55 -24.99 8.54
N THR A 421 7.98 -26.19 8.42
CA THR A 421 7.18 -26.59 7.27
C THR A 421 5.72 -26.67 7.69
N LEU A 422 4.87 -25.97 6.96
CA LEU A 422 3.42 -26.05 7.07
C LEU A 422 2.91 -27.04 6.02
N THR A 423 2.08 -28.00 6.42
CA THR A 423 1.45 -28.95 5.51
C THR A 423 -0.05 -28.79 5.54
N ARG A 424 -0.64 -28.62 4.35
CA ARG A 424 -2.09 -28.50 4.16
C ARG A 424 -2.48 -29.16 2.84
N ASP A 425 -3.53 -29.97 2.83
CA ASP A 425 -4.04 -30.68 1.64
C ASP A 425 -2.94 -31.48 0.90
N GLY A 426 -2.01 -32.09 1.66
CA GLY A 426 -0.88 -32.85 1.12
C GLY A 426 0.25 -32.01 0.51
N LYS A 427 0.16 -30.68 0.55
CA LYS A 427 1.18 -29.75 0.03
C LYS A 427 2.00 -29.16 1.17
N ASN A 428 3.28 -28.90 0.91
CA ASN A 428 4.22 -28.33 1.87
C ASN A 428 4.53 -26.87 1.53
N PHE A 429 4.54 -26.03 2.54
CA PHE A 429 4.81 -24.60 2.46
C PHE A 429 5.84 -24.22 3.52
N PRO A 430 6.90 -23.48 3.17
CA PRO A 430 7.83 -22.96 4.16
C PRO A 430 7.19 -21.78 4.92
N ALA A 431 7.34 -21.74 6.26
CA ALA A 431 6.92 -20.58 7.04
C ALA A 431 8.03 -19.50 7.04
N ASN A 432 7.99 -18.61 6.05
CA ASN A 432 9.00 -17.57 5.81
C ASN A 432 8.51 -16.15 6.13
N GLY A 433 7.70 -16.00 7.17
CA GLY A 433 7.08 -14.73 7.56
C GLY A 433 5.56 -14.81 7.60
N GLU A 434 4.92 -13.65 7.47
CA GLU A 434 3.46 -13.55 7.40
C GLU A 434 2.95 -13.98 6.02
N THR A 435 1.86 -14.75 5.99
CA THR A 435 1.16 -15.18 4.77
C THR A 435 -0.35 -15.07 4.98
N ASN A 436 -1.14 -15.20 3.92
CA ASN A 436 -2.59 -15.31 4.07
C ASN A 436 -2.99 -16.69 4.59
N VAL A 437 -4.14 -16.75 5.25
CA VAL A 437 -4.76 -18.01 5.67
C VAL A 437 -6.27 -17.93 5.49
N ARG A 438 -6.89 -19.04 5.12
CA ARG A 438 -8.33 -19.16 5.12
C ARG A 438 -8.85 -19.66 6.46
N ALA A 439 -9.94 -19.07 6.92
CA ALA A 439 -10.68 -19.59 8.07
C ALA A 439 -11.18 -21.02 7.81
N GLY A 440 -11.33 -21.79 8.88
CA GLY A 440 -11.83 -23.16 8.84
C GLY A 440 -10.82 -24.19 8.38
N THR A 441 -9.52 -23.89 8.48
CA THR A 441 -8.45 -24.77 7.98
C THR A 441 -7.69 -25.45 9.11
N GLU A 442 -7.26 -26.69 8.86
CA GLU A 442 -6.33 -27.43 9.72
C GLU A 442 -4.96 -27.48 9.03
N ILE A 443 -3.89 -27.11 9.75
CA ILE A 443 -2.53 -26.98 9.21
C ILE A 443 -1.59 -27.76 10.10
N LYS A 444 -0.84 -28.69 9.51
CA LYS A 444 0.22 -29.40 10.23
C LYS A 444 1.50 -28.60 10.24
N VAL A 445 2.12 -28.49 11.42
CA VAL A 445 3.36 -27.76 11.64
C VAL A 445 4.48 -28.75 11.96
N THR A 446 5.47 -28.85 11.08
CA THR A 446 6.64 -29.72 11.25
C THR A 446 7.88 -28.87 11.48
N THR A 447 8.53 -29.05 12.63
CA THR A 447 9.76 -28.32 12.98
C THR A 447 10.53 -29.00 14.11
N GLU A 448 11.84 -28.80 14.16
CA GLU A 448 12.73 -29.21 15.26
C GLU A 448 12.78 -28.17 16.39
N ARG A 449 12.12 -27.01 16.23
CA ARG A 449 12.11 -25.99 17.28
C ARG A 449 11.48 -26.54 18.58
N PRO A 450 12.03 -26.17 19.76
CA PRO A 450 11.46 -26.56 21.05
C PRO A 450 10.14 -25.83 21.35
N SER A 451 9.94 -24.66 20.73
CA SER A 451 8.68 -23.91 20.79
C SER A 451 8.37 -23.21 19.47
N VAL A 452 7.10 -22.92 19.24
CA VAL A 452 6.62 -22.20 18.06
C VAL A 452 5.53 -21.20 18.46
N ALA A 453 5.66 -19.97 17.99
CA ALA A 453 4.60 -18.98 18.09
C ALA A 453 3.59 -19.19 16.96
N LEU A 454 2.30 -19.08 17.28
CA LEU A 454 1.19 -19.19 16.35
C LEU A 454 0.39 -17.90 16.46
N SER A 455 0.11 -17.25 15.34
CA SER A 455 -0.65 -16.01 15.31
C SER A 455 -1.57 -15.99 14.10
N VAL A 456 -2.82 -15.55 14.32
CA VAL A 456 -3.78 -15.21 13.26
C VAL A 456 -4.37 -13.84 13.55
N LYS A 457 -4.60 -13.02 12.51
CA LYS A 457 -5.23 -11.69 12.63
C LYS A 457 -6.09 -11.41 11.40
N GLU A 458 -6.91 -10.37 11.49
CA GLU A 458 -7.77 -9.87 10.40
C GLU A 458 -8.87 -10.84 9.92
N LEU A 459 -9.08 -11.96 10.62
CA LEU A 459 -10.21 -12.85 10.41
C LEU A 459 -11.47 -12.31 11.08
N ASP A 460 -12.64 -12.60 10.50
CA ASP A 460 -13.97 -12.31 11.08
C ASP A 460 -14.12 -12.93 12.48
N ALA A 461 -15.01 -12.35 13.30
CA ALA A 461 -15.26 -12.86 14.65
C ALA A 461 -15.77 -14.31 14.61
N GLY A 462 -15.13 -15.20 15.37
CA GLY A 462 -15.47 -16.62 15.42
C GLY A 462 -14.86 -17.47 14.31
N SER A 463 -14.23 -16.87 13.29
CA SER A 463 -13.38 -17.59 12.35
C SER A 463 -12.18 -18.21 13.06
N TRP A 464 -11.69 -19.33 12.54
CA TRP A 464 -10.69 -20.12 13.25
C TRP A 464 -9.68 -20.79 12.33
N VAL A 465 -8.52 -21.14 12.90
CA VAL A 465 -7.50 -22.00 12.29
C VAL A 465 -7.04 -23.01 13.34
N ILE A 466 -6.87 -24.27 12.94
CA ILE A 466 -6.34 -25.34 13.78
C ILE A 466 -4.93 -25.72 13.33
N PHE A 467 -4.04 -25.90 14.29
CA PHE A 467 -2.66 -26.35 14.09
C PHE A 467 -2.46 -27.74 14.68
N GLU A 468 -2.00 -28.70 13.87
CA GLU A 468 -1.50 -30.02 14.31
C GLU A 468 0.00 -29.91 14.58
N LEU A 469 0.44 -30.16 15.82
CA LEU A 469 1.83 -30.02 16.27
C LEU A 469 2.35 -31.35 16.85
N PRO A 470 2.90 -32.25 16.02
CA PRO A 470 3.43 -33.52 16.49
C PRO A 470 4.63 -33.35 17.44
N GLY A 471 4.61 -34.06 18.57
CA GLY A 471 5.65 -34.02 19.59
C GLY A 471 5.62 -32.79 20.51
N PHE A 472 4.66 -31.87 20.32
CA PHE A 472 4.41 -30.77 21.24
C PHE A 472 3.50 -31.21 22.38
N THR A 473 3.63 -30.60 23.56
CA THR A 473 2.90 -31.02 24.77
C THR A 473 2.21 -29.90 25.54
N ALA A 474 2.54 -28.64 25.30
CA ALA A 474 1.99 -27.50 26.02
C ALA A 474 1.63 -26.33 25.10
N ALA A 475 0.60 -25.58 25.49
CA ALA A 475 0.22 -24.28 24.94
C ALA A 475 0.17 -23.26 26.08
N THR A 476 0.64 -22.04 25.83
CA THR A 476 0.69 -20.96 26.83
C THR A 476 -0.67 -20.34 27.15
N ALA A 477 -1.68 -20.58 26.31
CA ALA A 477 -3.03 -20.05 26.44
C ALA A 477 -4.05 -20.97 25.77
N GLY A 478 -5.34 -20.67 26.00
CA GLY A 478 -6.49 -21.41 25.46
C GLY A 478 -7.09 -22.40 26.45
N ALA A 479 -8.37 -22.72 26.27
CA ALA A 479 -9.04 -23.73 27.08
C ALA A 479 -8.64 -25.15 26.66
N GLN A 480 -8.37 -26.04 27.60
CA GLN A 480 -8.16 -27.45 27.28
C GLN A 480 -9.49 -28.11 26.88
N ALA A 481 -9.53 -28.75 25.73
CA ALA A 481 -10.65 -29.56 25.28
C ALA A 481 -10.44 -31.03 25.67
N ASP A 482 -11.54 -31.75 25.90
CA ASP A 482 -11.50 -33.17 26.31
C ASP A 482 -11.21 -34.14 25.16
N SER A 483 -11.40 -33.70 23.93
CA SER A 483 -11.16 -34.50 22.72
C SER A 483 -10.88 -33.60 21.51
N LEU A 484 -10.33 -34.18 20.43
CA LEU A 484 -10.15 -33.46 19.16
C LEU A 484 -11.48 -32.98 18.57
N ASP A 485 -12.55 -33.75 18.73
CA ASP A 485 -13.89 -33.34 18.29
C ASP A 485 -14.46 -32.19 19.13
N ALA A 486 -14.20 -32.19 20.44
CA ALA A 486 -14.54 -31.06 21.31
C ALA A 486 -13.75 -29.81 20.91
N LEU A 487 -12.46 -29.94 20.58
CA LEU A 487 -11.63 -28.84 20.08
C LEU A 487 -12.22 -28.25 18.77
N ARG A 488 -12.55 -29.10 17.80
CA ARG A 488 -13.13 -28.67 16.52
C ARG A 488 -14.44 -27.89 16.71
N LYS A 489 -15.27 -28.29 17.68
CA LYS A 489 -16.55 -27.63 18.01
C LYS A 489 -16.39 -26.39 18.92
N ALA A 490 -15.25 -26.20 19.57
CA ALA A 490 -15.04 -25.08 20.49
C ALA A 490 -15.16 -23.72 19.76
N GLY A 491 -15.95 -22.81 20.33
CA GLY A 491 -16.11 -21.44 19.83
C GLY A 491 -15.08 -20.44 20.37
N ILE A 492 -14.07 -20.91 21.10
CA ILE A 492 -13.02 -20.11 21.72
C ILE A 492 -11.65 -20.73 21.45
N THR A 493 -10.60 -19.92 21.56
CA THR A 493 -9.21 -20.39 21.49
C THR A 493 -8.97 -21.49 22.52
N SER A 494 -8.52 -22.65 22.03
CA SER A 494 -8.49 -23.91 22.79
C SER A 494 -7.35 -24.81 22.33
N TYR A 495 -7.01 -25.83 23.13
CA TYR A 495 -6.06 -26.86 22.73
C TYR A 495 -6.49 -28.27 23.18
N TYR A 496 -6.03 -29.30 22.49
CA TYR A 496 -6.20 -30.71 22.87
C TYR A 496 -4.86 -31.44 22.73
N LYS A 497 -4.54 -32.31 23.69
CA LYS A 497 -3.34 -33.15 23.66
C LYS A 497 -3.76 -34.61 23.67
N GLY A 498 -3.36 -35.35 22.65
CA GLY A 498 -3.64 -36.78 22.52
C GLY A 498 -2.66 -37.43 21.54
N ASP A 499 -2.34 -38.71 21.76
CA ASP A 499 -1.53 -39.53 20.83
C ASP A 499 -0.18 -38.91 20.44
N GLY A 500 0.46 -38.20 21.38
CA GLY A 500 1.75 -37.54 21.14
C GLY A 500 1.68 -36.29 20.26
N VAL A 501 0.49 -35.75 20.02
CA VAL A 501 0.25 -34.54 19.23
C VAL A 501 -0.47 -33.49 20.07
N LEU A 502 -0.04 -32.23 19.95
CA LEU A 502 -0.79 -31.08 20.44
C LEU A 502 -1.58 -30.48 19.27
N TRP A 503 -2.88 -30.29 19.48
CA TRP A 503 -3.76 -29.58 18.55
C TRP A 503 -4.12 -28.23 19.16
N VAL A 504 -3.91 -27.16 18.42
CA VAL A 504 -4.20 -25.79 18.88
C VAL A 504 -5.23 -25.17 17.94
N LYS A 505 -6.35 -24.69 18.47
CA LYS A 505 -7.34 -23.90 17.74
C LYS A 505 -7.22 -22.44 18.13
N LEU A 506 -6.90 -21.57 17.19
CA LEU A 506 -7.02 -20.12 17.35
C LEU A 506 -8.38 -19.67 16.82
N VAL A 507 -9.15 -18.95 17.62
CA VAL A 507 -10.45 -18.38 17.22
C VAL A 507 -10.34 -16.87 17.28
N SER A 508 -10.54 -16.21 16.14
CA SER A 508 -10.48 -14.76 16.00
C SER A 508 -11.57 -14.09 16.83
N THR A 509 -11.22 -12.97 17.45
CA THR A 509 -12.15 -12.09 18.17
C THR A 509 -12.87 -11.09 17.27
N GLY A 510 -12.63 -11.15 15.96
CA GLY A 510 -13.17 -10.17 15.00
C GLY A 510 -12.30 -8.94 14.93
N ASP A 511 -11.00 -9.19 14.79
CA ASP A 511 -9.93 -8.20 14.80
C ASP A 511 -9.97 -7.37 13.51
N THR A 512 -11.05 -6.62 13.31
CA THR A 512 -11.13 -5.62 12.25
C THR A 512 -10.25 -4.45 12.66
N MET A 513 -9.39 -4.05 11.74
CA MET A 513 -8.41 -2.97 11.89
C MET A 513 -9.06 -1.68 12.47
N GLY A 514 -8.46 -1.17 13.56
CA GLY A 514 -8.70 0.10 14.26
C GLY A 514 -10.05 0.81 14.11
N THR A 515 -10.97 0.66 15.07
CA THR A 515 -12.22 1.45 15.16
C THR A 515 -12.06 2.77 15.95
N GLY A 516 -10.93 3.48 15.78
CA GLY A 516 -10.77 4.83 16.31
C GLY A 516 -9.38 5.18 16.86
N PRO A 517 -9.16 6.46 17.23
CA PRO A 517 -7.84 7.00 17.60
C PRO A 517 -7.26 6.44 18.91
N THR A 518 -8.06 5.73 19.71
CA THR A 518 -7.66 5.11 20.99
C THR A 518 -7.55 3.59 20.94
N SER A 519 -7.96 2.97 19.83
CA SER A 519 -7.91 1.53 19.60
C SER A 519 -6.94 1.28 18.45
N GLY A 520 -5.70 0.95 18.79
CA GLY A 520 -4.72 0.49 17.81
C GLY A 520 -5.14 -0.84 17.17
N PRO A 521 -4.34 -1.36 16.23
CA PRO A 521 -4.61 -2.66 15.63
C PRO A 521 -4.76 -3.70 16.73
N SER A 522 -5.81 -4.53 16.67
CA SER A 522 -5.77 -5.77 17.42
C SER A 522 -4.57 -6.57 16.89
N ALA A 523 -3.75 -7.11 17.79
CA ALA A 523 -2.61 -7.94 17.42
C ALA A 523 -3.05 -9.31 16.85
N GLY A 524 -4.36 -9.52 16.71
CA GLY A 524 -4.90 -10.83 16.44
C GLY A 524 -4.94 -11.69 17.70
N VAL A 525 -5.12 -12.98 17.47
CA VAL A 525 -5.00 -14.01 18.48
C VAL A 525 -3.67 -14.72 18.29
N SER A 526 -2.86 -14.77 19.34
CA SER A 526 -1.57 -15.44 19.33
C SER A 526 -1.33 -16.26 20.59
N LEU A 527 -0.55 -17.34 20.46
CA LEU A 527 -0.01 -18.11 21.58
C LEU A 527 1.28 -18.83 21.19
N GLN A 528 2.01 -19.29 22.19
CA GLN A 528 3.18 -20.14 22.03
C GLN A 528 2.86 -21.59 22.41
N ALA A 529 3.29 -22.53 21.56
CA ALA A 529 3.26 -23.97 21.83
C ALA A 529 4.69 -24.50 22.06
N SER A 530 4.87 -25.48 22.94
CA SER A 530 6.19 -26.08 23.23
C SER A 530 6.14 -27.61 23.38
N ARG A 531 7.31 -28.23 23.17
CA ARG A 531 7.57 -29.67 23.40
C ARG A 531 7.60 -30.02 24.88
#